data_AF-A0A2M7YSK2-F1
#
_entry.id   AF-A0A2M7YSK2-F1
#
_cell.length_a   1.000
_cell.length_b   1.000
_cell.length_c   1.000
_cell.angle_alpha   90.00
_cell.angle_beta   90.00
_cell.angle_gamma   90.00
#
_symmetry.space_group_name_H-M   'P 1'
#
loop_
_entity.id
_entity.type
_entity.pdbx_description
1 polymer ?
#
loop_
_entity_poly.entity_id
_entity_poly.type
_entity_poly.pdbx_seq_one_letter_code
_entity_poly.pdbx_strand_id
1 'polypeptide(L)'
;MTRFPHRDNMRPCSDAPTAPSPSPRVPSPAPANSPTATYELVFTATWSAETHPQDFPSFPHFSPPIGGTHDASVHFRRGGEPASLGIKRMAE
;
A
#
# COMPACT_ATOMS: atom_id res chain seq x y z
N MET A 1 54.05 -45.94 -8.15
CA MET A 1 53.41 -47.19 -7.67
C MET A 1 53.04 -46.96 -6.22
N THR A 2 51.79 -47.08 -5.75
CA THR A 2 51.02 -48.33 -5.58
C THR A 2 49.51 -48.04 -5.48
N ARG A 3 48.68 -49.00 -5.91
CA ARG A 3 47.20 -48.97 -6.05
C ARG A 3 46.40 -49.08 -4.72
N PHE A 4 45.13 -48.62 -4.81
CA PHE A 4 43.93 -48.73 -3.94
C PHE A 4 43.53 -50.18 -3.52
N PRO A 5 42.64 -50.37 -2.50
CA PRO A 5 41.16 -50.50 -2.71
C PRO A 5 40.29 -49.90 -1.56
N HIS A 6 39.11 -49.29 -1.81
CA HIS A 6 37.73 -49.82 -1.94
C HIS A 6 36.88 -49.84 -0.64
N ARG A 7 35.90 -48.92 -0.62
CA ARG A 7 34.57 -48.88 0.05
C ARG A 7 34.46 -48.88 1.59
N ASP A 8 33.73 -47.89 2.11
CA ASP A 8 32.36 -48.14 2.60
C ASP A 8 31.51 -46.88 2.83
N ASN A 9 30.22 -47.04 2.54
CA ASN A 9 29.03 -46.36 3.08
C ASN A 9 28.58 -44.97 2.57
N MET A 10 27.73 -45.08 1.53
CA MET A 10 26.42 -44.42 1.39
C MET A 10 25.86 -43.68 2.62
N ARG A 11 25.50 -42.42 2.40
CA ARG A 11 24.11 -41.94 2.55
C ARG A 11 23.91 -40.64 1.75
N PRO A 12 23.03 -40.61 0.74
CA PRO A 12 22.59 -39.34 0.17
C PRO A 12 21.79 -38.57 1.23
N CYS A 13 21.97 -37.24 1.29
CA CYS A 13 21.00 -36.39 1.96
C CYS A 13 19.64 -36.65 1.29
N SER A 14 18.73 -37.20 2.08
CA SER A 14 17.35 -37.48 1.74
C SER A 14 16.71 -36.29 1.04
N ASP A 15 15.96 -36.58 -0.04
CA ASP A 15 15.09 -35.66 -0.75
C ASP A 15 14.30 -34.79 0.24
N ALA A 16 14.53 -33.48 0.18
CA ALA A 16 13.60 -32.52 0.75
C ALA A 16 12.29 -32.62 -0.05
N PRO A 17 11.11 -32.66 0.59
CA PRO A 17 9.87 -32.57 -0.15
C PRO A 17 9.84 -31.23 -0.89
N THR A 18 9.83 -31.29 -2.22
CA THR A 18 9.66 -30.13 -3.10
C THR A 18 8.37 -29.42 -2.70
N ALA A 19 8.49 -28.28 -2.03
CA ALA A 19 7.36 -27.38 -1.85
C ALA A 19 6.81 -27.04 -3.25
N PRO A 20 5.49 -27.11 -3.47
CA PRO A 20 4.94 -26.73 -4.77
C PRO A 20 5.33 -25.27 -5.05
N SER A 21 5.94 -25.06 -6.21
CA SER A 21 6.26 -23.73 -6.74
C SER A 21 5.01 -22.85 -6.65
N PRO A 22 5.07 -21.62 -6.10
CA PRO A 22 3.90 -20.76 -6.06
C PRO A 22 3.50 -20.44 -7.50
N SER A 23 2.33 -20.91 -7.93
CA SER A 23 1.76 -20.55 -9.22
C SER A 23 1.73 -19.03 -9.36
N PRO A 24 2.13 -18.46 -10.51
CA PRO A 24 2.01 -17.03 -10.73
C PRO A 24 0.55 -16.63 -10.58
N ARG A 25 0.25 -15.77 -9.60
CA ARG A 25 -1.08 -15.16 -9.45
C ARG A 25 -1.27 -14.20 -10.61
N VAL A 26 -1.80 -14.71 -11.73
CA VAL A 26 -2.28 -13.86 -12.81
C VAL A 26 -3.47 -13.06 -12.24
N PRO A 27 -3.43 -11.71 -12.22
CA PRO A 27 -4.59 -10.94 -11.84
C PRO A 27 -5.72 -11.26 -12.83
N SER A 28 -6.87 -11.70 -12.31
CA SER A 28 -8.08 -11.89 -13.11
C SER A 28 -8.39 -10.56 -13.82
N PRO A 29 -8.56 -10.53 -15.15
CA PRO A 29 -8.94 -9.31 -15.83
C PRO A 29 -10.28 -8.84 -15.25
N ALA A 30 -10.32 -7.61 -14.74
CA ALA A 30 -11.57 -6.98 -14.37
C ALA A 30 -12.48 -6.95 -15.63
N PRO A 31 -13.79 -7.21 -15.51
CA PRO A 31 -14.69 -7.18 -16.66
C PRO A 31 -14.60 -5.80 -17.33
N ALA A 32 -14.36 -5.80 -18.64
CA ALA A 32 -14.04 -4.60 -19.42
C ALA A 32 -15.16 -3.55 -19.48
N ASN A 33 -16.33 -3.81 -18.85
CA ASN A 33 -17.53 -2.98 -18.91
C ASN A 33 -18.24 -2.87 -17.56
N SER A 34 -17.49 -2.74 -16.45
CA SER A 34 -18.12 -2.34 -15.19
C SER A 34 -18.76 -0.95 -15.36
N PRO A 35 -20.01 -0.75 -14.93
CA PRO A 35 -20.63 0.57 -15.01
C PRO A 35 -19.80 1.57 -14.20
N THR A 36 -19.46 2.70 -14.81
CA THR A 36 -18.76 3.81 -14.15
C THR A 36 -19.76 4.90 -13.76
N ALA A 37 -19.52 5.57 -12.65
CA ALA A 37 -20.28 6.75 -12.23
C ALA A 37 -19.35 7.97 -12.13
N THR A 38 -19.90 9.15 -12.42
CA THR A 38 -19.20 10.44 -12.26
C THR A 38 -19.80 11.16 -11.06
N TYR A 39 -18.94 11.79 -10.26
CA TYR A 39 -19.33 12.51 -9.06
C TYR A 39 -18.70 13.90 -9.05
N GLU A 40 -19.41 14.84 -8.46
CA GLU A 40 -18.88 16.14 -8.07
C GLU A 40 -18.56 16.12 -6.57
N LEU A 41 -17.39 16.61 -6.21
CA LEU A 41 -16.98 16.77 -4.82
C LEU A 41 -16.97 18.25 -4.47
N VAL A 42 -17.74 18.62 -3.45
CA VAL A 42 -17.76 19.97 -2.89
C VAL A 42 -17.16 19.92 -1.49
N PHE A 43 -16.10 20.69 -1.26
CA PHE A 43 -15.52 20.89 0.06
C PHE A 43 -16.04 22.21 0.66
N THR A 44 -16.89 22.10 1.67
CA THR A 44 -17.43 23.25 2.41
C THR A 44 -16.78 23.33 3.78
N ALA A 45 -15.96 24.35 4.00
CA ALA A 45 -15.32 24.57 5.28
C ALA A 45 -16.22 25.35 6.25
N THR A 46 -16.25 24.93 7.51
CA THR A 46 -16.97 25.61 8.60
C THR A 46 -16.03 26.28 9.61
N TRP A 47 -14.71 26.17 9.41
CA TRP A 47 -13.70 26.79 10.27
C TRP A 47 -13.65 28.30 10.08
N SER A 48 -14.09 29.04 11.09
CA SER A 48 -14.14 30.51 11.11
C SER A 48 -13.84 31.05 12.51
N ALA A 49 -13.64 32.36 12.62
CA ALA A 49 -13.50 33.02 13.93
C ALA A 49 -14.75 32.89 14.82
N GLU A 50 -15.92 32.66 14.23
CA GLU A 50 -17.17 32.46 14.97
C GLU A 50 -17.26 31.03 15.53
N THR A 51 -16.92 30.02 14.72
CA THR A 51 -17.01 28.62 15.13
C THR A 51 -15.81 28.16 15.94
N HIS A 52 -14.64 28.78 15.75
CA HIS A 52 -13.37 28.45 16.40
C HIS A 52 -12.62 29.74 16.80
N PRO A 53 -13.10 30.46 17.84
CA PRO A 53 -12.60 31.79 18.16
C PRO A 53 -11.21 31.79 18.80
N GLN A 54 -10.84 30.72 19.49
CA GLN A 54 -9.58 30.63 20.21
C GLN A 54 -8.40 30.55 19.23
N ASP A 55 -7.49 31.51 19.32
CA ASP A 55 -6.26 31.60 18.51
C ASP A 55 -6.50 31.54 16.99
N PHE A 56 -7.64 32.06 16.52
CA PHE A 56 -7.96 32.10 15.11
C PHE A 56 -6.95 32.98 14.33
N PRO A 57 -6.33 32.48 13.25
CA PRO A 57 -5.26 33.20 12.58
C PRO A 57 -5.81 34.39 11.78
N SER A 58 -4.97 35.40 11.55
CA SER A 58 -5.32 36.57 10.74
C SER A 58 -5.40 36.27 9.24
N PHE A 59 -4.76 35.21 8.76
CA PHE A 59 -4.80 34.75 7.37
C PHE A 59 -5.15 33.26 7.27
N PRO A 60 -6.40 32.88 7.61
CA PRO A 60 -6.85 31.50 7.57
C PRO A 60 -6.95 31.03 6.12
N HIS A 61 -6.40 29.86 5.82
CA HIS A 61 -6.51 29.24 4.51
C HIS A 61 -6.44 27.72 4.64
N PHE A 62 -6.91 27.03 3.60
CA PHE A 62 -6.69 25.60 3.39
C PHE A 62 -5.74 25.43 2.20
N SER A 63 -4.93 24.39 2.22
CA SER A 63 -4.31 23.90 0.99
C SER A 63 -5.41 23.40 0.04
N PRO A 64 -5.14 23.36 -1.28
CA PRO A 64 -6.04 22.71 -2.22
C PRO A 64 -6.32 21.25 -1.82
N PRO A 65 -7.57 20.75 -1.96
CA PRO A 65 -7.89 19.34 -1.71
C PRO A 65 -7.12 18.39 -2.64
N ILE A 66 -6.63 17.29 -2.09
CA ILE A 66 -5.93 16.23 -2.84
C ILE A 66 -6.57 14.88 -2.49
N GLY A 67 -6.87 14.07 -3.51
CA GLY A 67 -7.47 12.75 -3.33
C GLY A 67 -7.69 12.03 -4.65
N GLY A 68 -8.39 10.89 -4.58
CA GLY A 68 -8.76 10.11 -5.75
C GLY A 68 -9.66 8.91 -5.40
N THR A 69 -10.38 8.42 -6.40
CA THR A 69 -11.14 7.18 -6.29
C THR A 69 -10.18 5.99 -6.25
N HIS A 70 -10.38 5.08 -5.31
CA HIS A 70 -9.52 3.93 -5.07
C HIS A 70 -10.32 2.76 -4.48
N ASP A 71 -9.78 1.55 -4.55
CA ASP A 71 -10.33 0.39 -3.86
C ASP A 71 -9.78 0.27 -2.42
N ALA A 72 -10.19 -0.78 -1.72
CA ALA A 72 -9.81 -1.00 -0.32
C ALA A 72 -8.31 -1.34 -0.10
N SER A 73 -7.54 -1.61 -1.15
CA SER A 73 -6.11 -1.92 -1.05
C SER A 73 -5.22 -0.69 -0.90
N VAL A 74 -5.74 0.49 -1.23
CA VAL A 74 -5.01 1.76 -1.13
C VAL A 74 -5.45 2.54 0.11
N HIS A 75 -4.49 3.10 0.83
CA HIS A 75 -4.75 4.07 1.89
C HIS A 75 -3.87 5.29 1.69
N PHE A 76 -4.49 6.45 1.50
CA PHE A 76 -3.73 7.71 1.42
C PHE A 76 -3.19 8.13 2.78
N ARG A 77 -3.99 7.95 3.84
CA ARG A 77 -3.61 8.19 5.24
C ARG A 77 -4.44 7.28 6.14
N ARG A 78 -3.81 6.69 7.16
CA ARG A 78 -4.50 5.88 8.18
C ARG A 78 -4.09 6.33 9.58
N GLY A 79 -5.02 6.28 10.53
CA GLY A 79 -4.72 6.54 11.94
C GLY A 79 -3.76 5.50 12.49
N GLY A 80 -2.74 5.92 13.25
CA GLY A 80 -1.76 5.03 13.87
C GLY A 80 -0.60 4.59 12.98
N GLU A 81 -0.58 4.97 11.69
CA GLU A 81 0.53 4.67 10.78
C GLU A 81 1.33 5.95 10.45
N PRO A 82 2.64 5.85 10.19
CA PRO A 82 3.44 6.98 9.71
C PRO A 82 2.91 7.54 8.39
N ALA A 83 2.94 8.87 8.25
CA ALA A 83 2.64 9.52 6.98
C ALA A 83 3.69 9.16 5.91
N SER A 84 3.24 8.95 4.68
CA SER A 84 4.15 8.86 3.53
C SER A 84 4.83 10.21 3.31
N LEU A 85 5.93 10.22 2.55
CA LEU A 85 6.63 11.47 2.19
C LEU A 85 5.70 12.48 1.48
N GLY A 86 4.78 11.99 0.64
CA GLY A 86 3.81 12.84 -0.04
C GLY A 86 2.82 13.50 0.93
N ILE A 87 2.30 12.73 1.90
CA ILE A 87 1.41 13.28 2.93
C ILE A 87 2.15 14.27 3.82
N LYS A 88 3.42 13.99 4.17
CA LYS A 88 4.24 14.94 4.93
C LYS A 88 4.35 16.29 4.21
N ARG A 89 4.70 16.29 2.92
CA ARG A 89 4.83 17.53 2.12
C ARG A 89 3.52 18.27 1.84
N MET A 90 2.39 17.58 1.97
CA MET A 90 1.08 18.22 1.87
C MET A 90 0.73 18.93 3.19
N ALA A 91 1.14 18.34 4.32
CA ALA A 91 0.81 18.83 5.66
C ALA A 91 1.80 19.89 6.19
N GLU A 92 3.05 19.90 5.71
CA GLU A 92 4.16 20.77 6.12
C GLU A 92 4.78 21.49 4.91
#